data_AF-A0A2V6PSY4-F1
#
_entry.id   AF-A0A2V6PSY4-F1
#
_cell.length_a   1.000
_cell.length_b   1.000
_cell.length_c   1.000
_cell.angle_alpha   90.00
_cell.angle_beta   90.00
_cell.angle_gamma   90.00
#
_symmetry.space_group_name_H-M   'P 1'
#
loop_
_entity.id
_entity.type
_entity.pdbx_description
1 polymer ?
#
loop_
_entity_poly.entity_id
_entity_poly.type
_entity_poly.pdbx_seq_one_letter_code
_entity_poly.pdbx_strand_id
1 'polypeptide(L)' 'MKILEVMISSFSRNASVFRLAVFSLSAAFSVVAGQVFHVSPSGNDNNPGTQAQPFREIRKAITAVTPGDTALVAD' A
#
# COMPACT_ATOMS: atom_id res chain seq x y z
N MET A 1 -4.83 10.78 -53.49
CA MET A 1 -4.18 11.45 -52.35
C MET A 1 -5.11 11.80 -51.16
N LYS A 2 -6.40 11.39 -51.16
CA LYS A 2 -7.33 11.60 -50.03
C LYS A 2 -7.50 10.38 -49.09
N ILE A 3 -7.15 9.19 -49.56
CA ILE A 3 -7.33 7.93 -48.80
C ILE A 3 -6.21 7.74 -47.75
N LEU A 4 -5.00 8.25 -47.99
CA LEU A 4 -3.89 8.21 -47.02
C LEU A 4 -4.13 9.14 -45.81
N GLU A 5 -4.76 10.31 -45.99
CA GLU A 5 -5.09 11.22 -44.89
C GLU A 5 -6.15 10.62 -43.93
N VAL A 6 -7.14 9.90 -44.48
CA VAL A 6 -8.22 9.28 -43.70
C VAL A 6 -7.71 8.14 -42.80
N MET A 7 -6.73 7.37 -43.27
CA MET A 7 -6.17 6.23 -42.53
C MET A 7 -5.30 6.68 -41.35
N ILE A 8 -4.55 7.78 -41.51
CA ILE A 8 -3.70 8.37 -40.44
C ILE A 8 -4.58 9.07 -39.38
N SER A 9 -5.69 9.69 -39.80
CA SER A 9 -6.62 10.36 -38.87
C SER A 9 -7.35 9.38 -37.93
N SER A 10 -7.62 8.15 -38.39
CA SER A 10 -8.31 7.13 -37.60
C SER A 10 -7.45 6.55 -36.47
N PHE A 11 -6.12 6.58 -36.61
CA PHE A 11 -5.18 6.18 -35.56
C PHE A 11 -5.20 7.16 -34.37
N SER A 12 -5.42 8.46 -34.63
CA SER A 12 -5.47 9.50 -33.58
C SER A 12 -6.79 9.58 -32.81
N ARG A 13 -7.88 9.00 -33.33
CA ARG A 13 -9.23 9.10 -32.71
C ARG A 13 -9.36 8.28 -31.42
N ASN A 14 -8.48 7.31 -31.20
CA ASN A 14 -8.64 6.30 -30.14
C ASN A 14 -7.63 6.44 -28.99
N ALA A 15 -6.69 7.39 -29.11
CA ALA A 15 -5.66 7.66 -28.10
C ALA A 15 -6.26 8.09 -26.75
N SER A 16 -7.42 8.76 -26.76
CA SER A 16 -8.15 9.16 -25.55
C SER A 16 -8.69 7.95 -24.79
N VAL A 17 -9.20 6.94 -25.49
CA VAL A 17 -9.75 5.70 -24.89
C VAL A 17 -8.63 4.85 -24.30
N PHE A 18 -7.48 4.79 -25.00
CA PHE A 18 -6.29 4.10 -24.52
C PHE A 18 -5.71 4.76 -23.26
N ARG A 19 -5.69 6.10 -23.21
CA ARG A 19 -5.27 6.87 -22.02
C ARG A 19 -6.21 6.67 -20.82
N LEU A 20 -7.52 6.65 -21.05
CA LEU A 20 -8.52 6.33 -20.02
C LEU A 20 -8.37 4.89 -19.50
N ALA A 21 -8.15 3.92 -20.39
CA ALA A 21 -7.95 2.52 -20.01
C ALA A 21 -6.69 2.31 -19.17
N VAL A 22 -5.57 2.94 -19.54
CA VAL A 22 -4.31 2.86 -18.77
C VAL A 22 -4.43 3.57 -17.42
N PHE A 23 -5.14 4.70 -17.36
CA PHE A 23 -5.40 5.43 -16.10
C PHE A 23 -6.25 4.59 -15.12
N SER A 24 -7.32 3.95 -15.60
CA SER A 24 -8.13 3.04 -14.79
C SER A 24 -7.38 1.78 -14.33
N LEU A 25 -6.45 1.26 -15.15
CA LEU A 25 -5.65 0.08 -14.77
C LEU A 25 -4.62 0.40 -13.67
N SER A 26 -4.12 1.63 -13.61
CA SER A 26 -3.11 2.05 -12.62
C SER A 26 -3.67 2.18 -11.19
N ALA A 27 -4.97 2.39 -11.04
CA ALA A 27 -5.64 2.55 -9.75
C ALA A 27 -5.80 1.23 -8.96
N ALA A 28 -5.49 0.08 -9.57
CA ALA A 28 -5.70 -1.23 -8.95
C ALA A 28 -4.55 -1.71 -8.06
N PHE A 29 -3.42 -0.99 -8.01
CA PHE A 29 -2.27 -1.40 -7.21
C PHE A 29 -2.35 -0.83 -5.78
N SER A 30 -2.77 -1.65 -4.83
CA SER A 30 -2.62 -1.37 -3.39
C SER A 30 -1.34 -2.03 -2.88
N VAL A 31 -0.36 -1.24 -2.44
CA VAL A 31 0.81 -1.75 -1.72
C VAL A 31 0.40 -2.02 -0.28
N VAL A 32 0.30 -3.29 0.11
CA VAL A 32 0.16 -3.68 1.51
C VAL A 32 1.56 -3.74 2.11
N ALA A 33 1.91 -2.72 2.90
CA ALA A 33 3.06 -2.79 3.80
C ALA A 33 2.61 -3.35 5.15
N GLY A 34 3.45 -4.16 5.79
CA GLY A 34 3.15 -4.66 7.13
C GLY A 34 3.16 -3.55 8.18
N GLN A 35 2.38 -3.76 9.22
CA GLN A 35 2.26 -2.88 10.38
C GLN A 35 3.51 -2.96 11.26
N VAL A 36 3.81 -1.88 11.98
CA VAL A 36 4.88 -1.85 12.98
C VAL A 36 4.28 -1.78 14.37
N PHE A 37 4.54 -2.79 15.19
CA PHE A 37 4.14 -2.84 16.60
C PHE A 37 5.31 -2.49 17.50
N HIS A 38 5.09 -1.60 18.46
CA HIS A 38 6.11 -1.14 19.41
C HIS A 38 5.99 -1.87 20.75
N VAL A 39 7.13 -2.29 21.29
CA VAL A 39 7.26 -2.91 22.61
C VAL A 39 8.25 -2.10 23.43
N SER A 40 7.90 -1.80 24.69
CA SER A 40 8.77 -1.08 25.62
C SER A 40 8.53 -1.57 27.05
N PRO A 41 9.58 -1.71 27.90
CA PRO A 41 9.42 -2.11 29.29
C PRO A 41 8.48 -1.21 30.12
N SER A 42 8.34 0.06 29.75
CA SER A 42 7.42 1.03 30.39
C SER A 42 6.01 1.05 29.77
N GLY A 43 5.72 0.19 28.79
CA GLY A 43 4.44 0.10 28.10
C GLY A 43 3.35 -0.61 28.89
N ASN A 44 2.24 -0.94 28.21
CA ASN A 44 1.11 -1.69 28.77
C ASN A 44 0.53 -2.65 27.71
N ASP A 45 0.28 -3.90 28.06
CA ASP A 45 -0.27 -4.91 27.13
C ASP A 45 -1.74 -4.65 26.73
N ASN A 46 -2.43 -3.72 27.39
CA ASN A 46 -3.76 -3.23 27.00
C ASN A 46 -3.69 -2.11 25.94
N ASN A 47 -2.49 -1.58 25.65
CA ASN A 47 -2.31 -0.59 24.61
C ASN A 47 -2.47 -1.21 23.21
N PRO A 48 -2.70 -0.39 22.17
CA PRO A 48 -2.78 -0.89 20.79
C PRO A 48 -1.42 -1.29 20.17
N GLY A 49 -0.29 -1.04 20.84
CA GLY A 49 1.05 -1.35 20.30
C GLY A 49 1.60 -0.31 19.33
N THR A 50 1.12 0.94 19.41
CA THR A 50 1.65 2.07 18.63
C THR A 50 2.88 2.66 19.31
N GLN A 51 3.61 3.52 18.60
CA GLN A 51 4.77 4.20 19.18
C GLN A 51 4.43 5.01 20.45
N ALA A 52 3.27 5.67 20.49
CA ALA A 52 2.82 6.45 21.64
C ALA A 52 2.23 5.58 22.77
N GLN A 53 1.74 4.38 22.42
CA GLN A 53 1.14 3.43 23.35
C GLN A 53 1.68 2.03 23.05
N PRO A 54 2.93 1.73 23.45
CA PRO A 54 3.56 0.45 23.15
C PRO A 54 3.02 -0.66 24.06
N PHE A 55 3.14 -1.90 23.59
CA PHE A 55 2.97 -3.08 24.44
C PHE A 55 4.07 -3.12 25.51
N ARG A 56 3.79 -3.76 26.65
CA ARG A 56 4.80 -3.97 27.70
C ARG A 56 5.69 -5.15 27.36
N GLU A 57 5.09 -6.22 26.86
CA GLU A 57 5.77 -7.48 26.66
C GLU A 57 5.81 -7.93 25.20
N ILE A 58 6.95 -8.49 24.81
CA ILE A 58 7.16 -8.99 23.45
C ILE A 58 6.18 -10.09 23.07
N ARG A 59 5.74 -10.92 24.04
CA ARG A 59 4.73 -11.95 23.82
C ARG A 59 3.42 -11.37 23.27
N LYS A 60 3.03 -10.16 23.71
CA LYS A 60 1.81 -9.50 23.25
C LYS A 60 1.95 -9.08 21.79
N ALA A 61 3.10 -8.52 21.41
CA ALA A 61 3.41 -8.20 20.03
C ALA A 61 3.44 -9.45 19.14
N ILE A 62 4.04 -10.56 19.60
CA ILE A 62 4.08 -11.83 18.85
C ILE A 62 2.67 -12.35 18.54
N THR A 63 1.72 -12.18 19.44
CA THR A 63 0.31 -12.58 19.19
C THR A 63 -0.45 -11.62 18.27
N ALA A 64 0.05 -10.40 18.07
CA ALA A 64 -0.60 -9.36 17.28
C ALA A 64 -0.07 -9.28 15.84
N VAL A 65 1.21 -9.59 15.62
CA VAL A 65 1.83 -9.57 14.31
C VAL A 65 1.28 -10.64 13.38
N THR A 66 1.12 -10.26 12.12
CA THR A 66 0.80 -11.12 10.99
C THR A 66 1.98 -11.13 10.00
N PRO A 67 2.02 -12.06 9.03
CA PRO A 67 3.10 -12.10 8.05
C PRO A 67 3.27 -10.76 7.31
N GLY A 68 4.49 -10.23 7.34
CA GLY A 68 4.82 -8.92 6.78
C GLY A 68 4.96 -7.82 7.83
N ASP A 69 4.39 -7.99 9.02
CA ASP A 69 4.49 -7.02 10.12
C ASP A 69 5.87 -7.05 10.78
N THR A 70 6.20 -5.98 11.50
CA THR A 70 7.43 -5.82 12.26
C THR A 70 7.13 -5.53 13.71
N ALA A 71 7.82 -6.19 14.64
CA ALA A 71 7.81 -5.84 16.06
C ALA A 71 9.12 -5.12 16.42
N LEU A 72 9.01 -3.85 16.84
CA LEU A 72 10.14 -3.02 17.25
C LEU A 72 10.20 -2.96 18.78
N VAL A 73 11.33 -3.40 19.34
CA VAL A 73 11.58 -3.42 20.79
C VAL A 73 12.47 -2.24 21.14
N ALA A 74 11.98 -1.36 22.02
CA ALA A 74 12.76 -0.29 22.63
C ALA A 74 13.58 -0.83 23.81
N ASP A 75 14.79 -0.27 24.00
CA ASP A 75 15.69 -0.52 25.14
C ASP A 75 15.11 0.11 26.43
#